data_AF-X1D8K5-F1
#
_entry.id   AF-X1D8K5-F1
#
_cell.length_a   1.000
_cell.length_b   1.000
_cell.length_c   1.000
_cell.angle_alpha   90.00
_cell.angle_beta   90.00
_cell.angle_gamma   90.00
#
_symmetry.space_group_name_H-M   'P 1'
#
loop_
_entity.id
_entity.type
_entity.pdbx_description
1 polymer ?
#
loop_
_entity_poly.entity_id
_entity_poly.type
_entity_poly.pdbx_seq_one_letter_code
_entity_poly.pdbx_strand_id
1 'polypeptide(L)'
;MNYLIGIDIGTTSTRAIIIDEDGNLKASSTKDYPLITPKPGWAEQNPEDWWGAAVYTVKDSIESSNVSPKDISALGLSGQMHGSVFLDREGEVIRPAILWCDQRTQAQCDKIYKIFGY
;
A
#
# COMPACT_ATOMS: atom_id res chain seq x y z
N MET A 1 -19.29 16.10 15.38
CA MET A 1 -17.83 16.23 15.18
C MET A 1 -17.51 15.37 13.99
N ASN A 2 -16.74 15.89 13.04
CA ASN A 2 -16.34 15.10 11.89
C ASN A 2 -14.97 14.48 12.16
N TYR A 3 -14.78 13.24 11.76
CA TYR A 3 -13.49 12.56 11.80
C TYR A 3 -13.02 12.25 10.39
N LEU A 4 -11.71 12.16 10.21
CA LEU A 4 -11.08 11.80 8.96
C LEU A 4 -10.27 10.54 9.17
N ILE A 5 -10.30 9.63 8.20
CA ILE A 5 -9.43 8.45 8.21
C ILE A 5 -8.35 8.59 7.13
N GLY A 6 -7.11 8.30 7.47
CA GLY A 6 -5.99 8.24 6.52
C GLY A 6 -5.49 6.80 6.40
N ILE A 7 -5.35 6.29 5.18
CA ILE A 7 -4.70 5.00 4.88
C ILE A 7 -3.36 5.29 4.20
N ASP A 8 -2.31 4.63 4.66
CA ASP A 8 -0.99 4.63 4.02
C ASP A 8 -0.55 3.19 3.75
N ILE A 9 -0.52 2.80 2.47
CA ILE A 9 -0.10 1.46 2.02
C ILE A 9 1.41 1.49 1.75
N GLY A 10 2.22 1.22 2.77
CA GLY A 10 3.69 1.23 2.68
C GLY A 10 4.29 0.00 2.01
N THR A 11 5.62 -0.07 1.95
CA THR A 11 6.31 -1.25 1.41
C THR A 11 6.33 -2.42 2.39
N THR A 12 6.31 -2.19 3.71
CA THR A 12 6.36 -3.30 4.70
C THR A 12 5.01 -3.54 5.39
N SER A 13 4.17 -2.51 5.43
CA SER A 13 2.91 -2.54 6.16
C SER A 13 1.94 -1.49 5.65
N THR A 14 0.66 -1.71 5.91
CA THR A 14 -0.37 -0.68 5.78
C THR A 14 -0.68 -0.11 7.15
N ARG A 15 -0.89 1.20 7.21
CA ARG A 15 -1.31 1.93 8.42
C ARG A 15 -2.61 2.68 8.14
N ALA A 16 -3.54 2.64 9.10
CA ALA A 16 -4.69 3.53 9.12
C ALA A 16 -4.66 4.40 10.37
N ILE A 17 -5.05 5.67 10.25
CA ILE A 17 -5.20 6.59 11.39
C ILE A 17 -6.55 7.29 11.33
N ILE A 18 -7.11 7.61 12.49
CA ILE A 18 -8.30 8.47 12.61
C ILE A 18 -7.89 9.76 13.33
N ILE A 19 -8.25 10.90 12.75
CA ILE A 19 -8.01 12.23 13.33
C ILE A 19 -9.33 13.02 13.42
N ASP A 20 -9.40 13.98 14.35
CA ASP A 20 -10.47 15.00 14.33
C ASP A 20 -10.12 16.18 13.39
N GLU A 21 -11.04 17.15 13.28
CA GLU A 21 -10.89 18.34 12.42
C GLU A 21 -9.71 19.24 12.81
N ASP A 22 -9.25 19.16 14.06
CA ASP A 22 -8.08 19.89 14.55
C ASP A 22 -6.77 19.11 14.32
N GLY A 23 -6.84 17.91 13.74
CA GLY A 23 -5.70 17.04 13.46
C GLY A 23 -5.25 16.17 14.63
N ASN A 24 -6.03 16.09 15.72
CA ASN A 24 -5.66 15.24 16.86
C ASN A 24 -5.92 13.77 16.55
N LEU A 25 -4.90 12.93 16.77
CA LEU A 25 -5.00 11.48 16.62
C LEU A 25 -5.98 10.89 17.64
N LYS A 26 -6.95 10.11 17.15
CA LYS A 26 -7.90 9.35 17.97
C LYS A 26 -7.55 7.86 18.04
N ALA A 27 -7.08 7.30 16.93
CA ALA A 27 -6.60 5.93 16.87
C ALA A 27 -5.65 5.73 15.70
N SER A 28 -4.87 4.64 15.78
CA SER A 28 -4.03 4.17 14.69
C SER A 28 -3.93 2.65 14.71
N SER A 29 -3.91 2.03 13.54
CA SER A 29 -3.68 0.60 13.37
C SER A 29 -2.60 0.37 12.31
N THR A 30 -1.84 -0.72 12.42
CA THR A 30 -0.82 -1.10 11.45
C THR A 30 -0.83 -2.60 11.25
N LYS A 31 -0.70 -3.04 9.99
CA LYS A 31 -0.65 -4.44 9.62
C LYS A 31 0.46 -4.68 8.60
N ASP A 32 1.40 -5.53 9.00
CA ASP A 32 2.53 -5.92 8.17
C ASP A 32 2.14 -7.02 7.17
N TYR A 33 2.89 -7.11 6.07
CA TYR A 33 2.80 -8.17 5.07
C TYR A 33 4.19 -8.57 4.57
N PRO A 34 4.35 -9.80 4.05
CA PRO A 34 5.65 -10.30 3.64
C PRO A 34 6.18 -9.56 2.40
N LEU A 35 7.50 -9.50 2.30
CA LEU A 35 8.20 -9.24 1.05
C LEU A 35 8.61 -10.57 0.43
N ILE A 36 8.25 -10.79 -0.82
CA ILE A 36 8.60 -11.99 -1.57
C ILE A 36 9.87 -11.70 -2.37
N THR A 37 10.91 -12.51 -2.18
CA THR A 37 12.21 -12.35 -2.85
C THR A 37 12.61 -13.63 -3.59
N PRO A 38 12.00 -13.94 -4.75
CA PRO A 38 12.20 -15.23 -5.42
C PRO A 38 13.66 -15.47 -5.86
N LYS A 39 14.40 -14.38 -6.09
CA LYS A 39 15.81 -14.37 -6.51
C LYS A 39 16.52 -13.14 -5.92
N PRO A 40 17.86 -13.14 -5.82
CA PRO A 40 18.61 -11.93 -5.49
C PRO A 40 18.24 -10.76 -6.40
N GLY A 41 17.96 -9.60 -5.79
CA GLY A 41 17.56 -8.38 -6.49
C GLY A 41 16.10 -8.36 -6.96
N TRP A 42 15.31 -9.39 -6.70
CA TRP A 42 13.88 -9.41 -7.03
C TRP A 42 13.06 -9.10 -5.76
N ALA A 43 12.07 -8.22 -5.90
CA ALA A 43 11.20 -7.76 -4.83
C ALA A 43 9.75 -7.76 -5.30
N GLU A 44 8.92 -8.60 -4.69
CA GLU A 44 7.53 -8.81 -5.07
C GLU A 44 6.62 -8.80 -3.83
N GLN A 45 5.34 -8.46 -4.04
CA GLN A 45 4.30 -8.57 -3.01
C GLN A 45 2.99 -9.06 -3.62
N ASN A 46 2.18 -9.75 -2.83
CA ASN A 46 0.83 -10.08 -3.24
C ASN A 46 -0.09 -8.85 -3.02
N PRO A 47 -0.72 -8.28 -4.06
CA PRO A 47 -1.65 -7.15 -3.89
C PRO A 47 -2.82 -7.42 -2.94
N GLU A 48 -3.26 -8.68 -2.85
CA GLU A 48 -4.32 -9.07 -1.91
C GLU A 48 -3.90 -8.89 -0.44
N ASP A 49 -2.61 -9.00 -0.13
CA ASP A 49 -2.11 -8.73 1.23
C ASP A 49 -2.25 -7.24 1.58
N TRP A 50 -2.06 -6.34 0.60
CA TRP A 50 -2.28 -4.90 0.79
C TRP A 50 -3.75 -4.60 1.04
N TRP A 51 -4.65 -5.19 0.26
CA TRP A 51 -6.08 -5.04 0.43
C TRP A 51 -6.55 -5.55 1.80
N GLY A 52 -6.13 -6.76 2.17
CA GLY A 52 -6.43 -7.35 3.48
C GLY A 52 -5.91 -6.49 4.63
N ALA A 53 -4.68 -5.97 4.53
CA ALA A 53 -4.09 -5.08 5.53
C ALA A 53 -4.80 -3.73 5.64
N ALA A 54 -5.21 -3.12 4.52
CA ALA A 54 -6.01 -1.89 4.51
C ALA A 54 -7.37 -2.10 5.19
N VAL A 55 -8.11 -3.15 4.82
CA VAL A 55 -9.40 -3.47 5.43
C VAL A 55 -9.26 -3.74 6.93
N TYR A 56 -8.24 -4.50 7.32
CA TYR A 56 -7.96 -4.79 8.73
C TYR A 56 -7.69 -3.50 9.51
N THR A 57 -6.75 -2.67 9.05
CA THR A 57 -6.32 -1.47 9.78
C THR A 57 -7.42 -0.43 9.88
N VAL A 58 -8.25 -0.27 8.84
CA VAL A 58 -9.44 0.60 8.89
C VAL A 58 -10.39 0.13 9.99
N LYS A 59 -10.77 -1.14 10.00
CA LYS A 59 -11.70 -1.69 11.01
C LYS A 59 -11.16 -1.54 12.42
N ASP A 60 -9.91 -1.95 12.63
CA ASP A 60 -9.24 -1.89 13.93
C ASP A 60 -9.07 -0.44 14.42
N SER A 61 -8.79 0.51 13.53
CA SER A 61 -8.72 1.94 13.89
C SER A 61 -10.08 2.51 14.32
N ILE A 62 -11.18 2.10 13.65
CA ILE A 62 -12.54 2.50 14.01
C ILE A 62 -12.90 1.92 15.38
N GLU A 63 -12.71 0.62 15.56
CA GLU A 63 -13.04 -0.09 16.81
C GLU A 63 -12.26 0.48 18.00
N SER A 64 -10.95 0.75 17.84
CA SER A 64 -10.11 1.30 18.92
C SER A 64 -10.36 2.78 19.23
N SER A 65 -10.88 3.56 18.28
CA SER A 65 -11.18 4.99 18.48
C SER A 65 -12.46 5.28 19.27
N ASN A 66 -13.38 4.31 19.39
CA ASN A 66 -14.77 4.50 19.81
C ASN A 66 -15.56 5.54 18.98
N VAL A 67 -15.09 5.88 17.78
CA VAL A 67 -15.79 6.78 16.85
C VAL A 67 -16.87 6.00 16.10
N SER A 68 -18.07 6.59 16.00
CA SER A 68 -19.12 6.04 15.14
C SER A 68 -18.69 6.12 13.67
N PRO A 69 -18.81 5.04 12.88
CA PRO A 69 -18.50 5.08 11.44
C PRO A 69 -19.28 6.16 10.67
N LYS A 70 -20.44 6.58 11.17
CA LYS A 70 -21.27 7.65 10.58
C LYS A 70 -20.66 9.05 10.73
N ASP A 71 -19.72 9.22 11.65
CA ASP A 71 -19.06 10.50 11.92
C ASP A 71 -17.75 10.65 11.11
N ILE A 72 -17.34 9.62 10.35
CA ILE A 72 -16.20 9.70 9.43
C ILE A 72 -16.64 10.38 8.14
N SER A 73 -16.10 11.56 7.88
CA SER A 73 -16.52 12.42 6.75
C SER A 73 -15.71 12.20 5.48
N ALA A 74 -14.46 11.74 5.58
CA ALA A 74 -13.63 11.49 4.41
C ALA A 74 -12.53 10.45 4.70
N LEU A 75 -12.02 9.88 3.62
CA LEU A 75 -10.88 8.98 3.60
C LEU A 75 -9.78 9.56 2.71
N GLY A 76 -8.59 9.74 3.28
CA GLY A 76 -7.35 10.04 2.56
C GLY A 76 -6.57 8.76 2.27
N LEU A 77 -5.98 8.67 1.09
CA LEU A 77 -5.16 7.52 0.67
C LEU A 77 -3.75 7.99 0.28
N SER A 78 -2.76 7.30 0.82
CA SER A 78 -1.35 7.35 0.47
C SER A 78 -0.85 5.92 0.22
N GLY A 79 0.27 5.76 -0.46
CA GLY A 79 0.92 4.48 -0.57
C GLY A 79 2.21 4.50 -1.37
N GLN A 80 2.87 3.35 -1.40
CA GLN A 80 4.10 3.15 -2.17
C GLN A 80 3.87 3.40 -3.66
N MET A 81 4.83 4.07 -4.29
CA MET A 81 4.83 4.36 -5.73
C MET A 81 5.63 3.33 -6.53
N HIS A 82 5.46 3.33 -7.85
CA HIS A 82 6.21 2.53 -8.83
C HIS A 82 6.10 1.00 -8.72
N GLY A 83 5.17 0.48 -7.90
CA GLY A 83 4.76 -0.92 -7.95
C GLY A 83 3.94 -1.20 -9.23
N SER A 84 4.17 -2.35 -9.86
CA SER A 84 3.40 -2.80 -11.03
C SER A 84 2.50 -3.97 -10.65
N VAL A 85 1.18 -3.74 -10.65
CA VAL A 85 0.15 -4.77 -10.53
C VAL A 85 -0.34 -5.12 -11.92
N PHE A 86 -0.41 -6.42 -12.23
CA PHE A 86 -0.90 -6.91 -13.51
C PHE A 86 -2.23 -7.61 -13.30
N LEU A 87 -3.23 -7.22 -14.08
CA LEU A 87 -4.59 -7.75 -14.02
C LEU A 87 -4.95 -8.44 -15.34
N ASP A 88 -5.81 -9.44 -15.30
CA ASP A 88 -6.47 -9.99 -16.49
C ASP A 88 -7.65 -9.12 -16.94
N ARG A 89 -8.51 -9.65 -17.81
CA ARG A 89 -9.66 -8.91 -18.36
C ARG A 89 -10.81 -8.81 -17.37
N GLU A 90 -10.82 -9.71 -16.41
CA GLU A 90 -11.81 -9.84 -15.34
C GLU A 90 -11.42 -8.94 -14.15
N GLY A 91 -10.19 -8.43 -14.13
CA GLY A 91 -9.66 -7.56 -13.09
C GLY A 91 -8.94 -8.32 -11.98
N GLU A 92 -8.66 -9.61 -12.18
CA GLU A 92 -8.00 -10.47 -11.20
C GLU A 92 -6.48 -10.35 -11.30
N VAL A 93 -5.82 -10.41 -10.14
CA VAL A 93 -4.36 -10.35 -10.05
C VAL A 93 -3.75 -11.62 -10.64
N ILE A 94 -2.94 -11.47 -11.70
CA ILE A 94 -2.36 -12.62 -12.42
C ILE A 94 -0.99 -13.05 -11.91
N ARG A 95 -0.35 -12.24 -11.05
CA ARG A 95 0.95 -12.52 -10.41
C ARG A 95 1.23 -11.55 -9.26
N PRO A 96 2.18 -11.87 -8.35
CA PRO A 96 2.68 -10.89 -7.37
C PRO A 96 3.14 -9.60 -8.04
N ALA A 97 2.81 -8.45 -7.48
CA ALA A 97 3.27 -7.15 -7.96
C ALA A 97 4.80 -7.06 -7.94
N ILE A 98 5.37 -6.44 -8.97
CA ILE A 98 6.81 -6.12 -9.01
C ILE A 98 6.99 -4.78 -8.29
N LEU A 99 7.84 -4.72 -7.27
CA LEU A 99 8.04 -3.51 -6.49
C LEU A 99 9.05 -2.55 -7.11
N TRP A 100 9.04 -1.30 -6.64
CA TRP A 100 9.94 -0.23 -7.06
C TRP A 100 11.43 -0.55 -6.84
N CYS A 101 11.75 -1.37 -5.83
CA CYS A 101 13.12 -1.76 -5.50
C CYS A 101 13.58 -3.03 -6.24
N ASP A 102 12.77 -3.56 -7.14
CA ASP A 102 13.10 -4.71 -7.98
C ASP A 102 14.12 -4.35 -9.07
N GLN A 103 15.14 -5.19 -9.23
CA GLN A 103 16.27 -4.96 -10.15
C GLN A 103 16.29 -5.96 -11.31
N ARG A 104 15.21 -6.76 -11.52
CA ARG A 104 15.21 -7.80 -12.57
C ARG A 104 15.40 -7.25 -13.97
N THR A 105 15.11 -5.97 -14.19
CA THR A 105 15.21 -5.29 -15.48
C THR A 105 16.52 -4.53 -15.67
N GLN A 106 17.52 -4.70 -14.79
CA GLN A 106 18.77 -3.94 -14.86
C GLN A 106 19.46 -4.07 -16.24
N ALA A 107 19.51 -5.28 -16.80
CA ALA A 107 20.11 -5.50 -18.12
C ALA A 107 19.38 -4.74 -19.25
N GLN A 108 18.06 -4.59 -19.15
CA GLN A 108 17.26 -3.80 -20.09
C GLN A 108 17.53 -2.30 -19.90
N CYS A 109 17.61 -1.82 -18.66
CA CYS A 109 18.00 -0.43 -18.37
C CYS A 109 19.39 -0.11 -18.96
N ASP A 110 20.39 -0.97 -18.73
CA ASP A 110 21.74 -0.81 -19.27
C ASP A 110 21.75 -0.77 -20.81
N LYS A 111 20.92 -1.61 -21.44
CA LYS A 111 20.77 -1.63 -22.90
C LYS A 111 20.16 -0.33 -23.41
N ILE A 112 19.11 0.18 -22.76
CA ILE A 112 18.46 1.45 -23.13
C ILE A 112 19.45 2.60 -22.99
N TYR A 113 20.20 2.68 -21.87
CA TYR A 113 21.21 3.71 -21.65
C TYR A 113 22.31 3.67 -22.72
N LYS A 114 22.79 2.49 -23.11
CA LYS A 114 23.77 2.35 -24.20
C LYS A 114 23.26 2.85 -25.55
N ILE A 115 21.96 2.71 -25.84
CA ILE A 115 21.38 3.11 -27.13
C ILE A 115 21.10 4.61 -27.18
N PHE A 116 20.52 5.16 -26.10
CA PHE A 116 19.96 6.51 -26.11
C PHE A 116 20.81 7.55 -25.39
N GLY A 117 21.82 7.13 -24.64
CA GLY A 117 22.75 8.01 -23.95
C GLY A 117 22.19 8.54 -22.62
N TYR A 118 22.84 8.12 -21.54
CA TYR A 118 23.03 8.90 -20.32
C TYR A 118 24.53 8.88 -19.99
#